data_AF-A0A1Y3A498-F1
#
_entry.id   AF-A0A1Y3A498-F1
#
_cell.length_a   1.000
_cell.length_b   1.000
_cell.length_c   1.000
_cell.angle_alpha   90.00
_cell.angle_beta   90.00
_cell.angle_gamma   90.00
#
_symmetry.space_group_name_H-M   'P 1'
#
loop_
_entity.id
_entity.type
_entity.pdbx_description
1 polymer ?
#
loop_
_entity_poly.entity_id
_entity_poly.type
_entity_poly.pdbx_seq_one_letter_code
_entity_poly.pdbx_strand_id
1 'polypeptide(L)'
;MRIQKTDTRERKWENLKEATGKGHTSQALDVAADFYLRMAGGTTAIPNGQLAELLAAAEERGSLTGEEIVEILDTEELPLDYETEWGVGEG
;
A
#
# COMPACT_ATOMS: atom_id res chain seq x y z
N MET A 1 -2.31 22.10 14.40
CA MET A 1 -1.45 21.21 15.21
C MET A 1 -0.02 21.32 14.69
N ARG A 2 0.99 21.51 15.55
CA ARG A 2 2.41 21.57 15.14
C ARG A 2 3.11 20.28 15.57
N ILE A 3 3.53 19.48 14.61
CA ILE A 3 4.28 18.26 14.87
C ILE A 3 5.74 18.66 15.16
N GLN A 4 6.27 18.28 16.32
CA GLN A 4 7.66 18.58 16.68
C GLN A 4 8.61 18.00 15.62
N LYS A 5 9.60 18.76 15.15
CA LYS A 5 10.59 18.22 14.23
C LYS A 5 11.76 17.64 15.03
N THR A 6 12.12 16.41 14.72
CA THR A 6 13.35 15.77 15.18
C THR A 6 14.09 15.29 13.95
N ASP A 7 15.42 15.21 14.02
CA ASP A 7 16.24 14.81 12.87
C ASP A 7 15.77 13.46 12.27
N THR A 8 15.40 12.52 13.14
CA THR A 8 14.83 11.23 12.73
C THR A 8 13.52 11.37 11.95
N ARG A 9 12.65 12.28 12.38
CA ARG A 9 11.35 12.52 11.74
C ARG A 9 11.52 13.23 10.41
N GLU A 10 12.41 14.21 10.34
CA GLU A 10 12.73 14.90 9.09
C GLU A 10 13.30 13.93 8.05
N ARG A 11 14.22 13.05 8.44
CA ARG A 11 14.74 12.01 7.54
C ARG A 11 13.64 11.06 7.04
N LYS A 12 12.73 10.62 7.93
CA LYS A 12 11.59 9.80 7.53
C LYS A 12 10.67 10.52 6.54
N TRP A 13 10.44 11.83 6.73
CA TRP A 13 9.61 12.62 5.84
C TRP A 13 10.23 12.82 4.46
N GLU A 14 11.55 13.00 4.37
CA GLU A 14 12.23 13.06 3.07
C GLU A 14 12.13 11.71 2.33
N ASN A 15 12.37 10.58 3.02
CA ASN A 15 12.17 9.26 2.42
C ASN A 15 10.71 9.03 2.00
N LEU A 16 9.75 9.52 2.78
CA LEU A 16 8.34 9.36 2.46
C LEU A 16 7.94 10.19 1.24
N LYS A 17 8.47 11.40 1.10
CA LYS A 17 8.28 12.22 -0.10
C LYS A 17 8.85 11.54 -1.34
N GLU A 18 10.02 10.93 -1.24
CA GLU A 18 10.61 10.14 -2.31
C GLU A 18 9.73 8.96 -2.68
N ALA A 19 9.32 8.14 -1.69
CA ALA A 19 8.49 6.96 -1.91
C ALA A 19 7.09 7.29 -2.50
N THR A 20 6.48 8.39 -2.08
CA THR A 20 5.14 8.81 -2.53
C THR A 20 5.17 9.71 -3.77
N GLY A 21 6.35 10.14 -4.22
CA GLY A 21 6.51 11.14 -5.28
C GLY A 21 5.97 12.53 -4.95
N LYS A 22 5.64 12.84 -3.68
CA LYS A 22 5.03 14.12 -3.29
C LYS A 22 6.08 15.18 -2.94
N GLY A 23 5.87 16.40 -3.44
CA GLY A 23 6.79 17.53 -3.21
C GLY A 23 6.72 18.12 -1.80
N HIS A 24 5.59 17.97 -1.11
CA HIS A 24 5.37 18.52 0.24
C HIS A 24 5.20 17.42 1.29
N THR A 25 5.78 17.64 2.47
CA THR A 25 5.67 16.71 3.61
C THR A 25 4.23 16.43 4.00
N SER A 26 3.34 17.43 3.97
CA SER A 26 1.93 17.22 4.31
C SER A 26 1.27 16.23 3.35
N GLN A 27 1.47 16.42 2.04
CA GLN A 27 0.91 15.52 1.02
C GLN A 27 1.45 14.10 1.16
N ALA A 28 2.74 13.94 1.44
CA ALA A 28 3.34 12.63 1.66
C ALA A 28 2.75 11.93 2.91
N LEU A 29 2.48 12.70 3.97
CA LEU A 29 1.85 12.19 5.18
C LEU A 29 0.38 11.83 4.97
N ASP A 30 -0.35 12.63 4.20
CA ASP A 30 -1.76 12.36 3.87
C ASP A 30 -1.86 11.02 3.10
N VAL A 31 -1.06 10.84 2.05
CA VAL A 31 -0.98 9.57 1.28
C VAL A 31 -0.64 8.38 2.19
N ALA A 32 0.34 8.53 3.07
CA ALA A 32 0.73 7.44 3.97
C ALA A 32 -0.36 7.10 5.00
N ALA A 33 -1.09 8.10 5.48
CA ALA A 33 -2.20 7.91 6.40
C ALA A 33 -3.37 7.22 5.70
N ASP A 34 -3.73 7.68 4.52
CA ASP A 34 -4.81 7.12 3.71
C ASP A 34 -4.53 5.65 3.36
N PHE A 35 -3.30 5.36 2.91
CA PHE A 35 -2.85 3.99 2.67
C PHE A 35 -2.96 3.11 3.92
N TYR A 36 -2.45 3.57 5.07
CA TYR A 36 -2.53 2.80 6.31
C TYR A 36 -3.98 2.51 6.71
N LEU A 37 -4.86 3.51 6.64
CA LEU A 37 -6.26 3.36 7.00
C LEU A 37 -7.00 2.40 6.06
N ARG A 38 -6.71 2.43 4.76
CA ARG A 38 -7.31 1.52 3.78
C ARG A 38 -6.81 0.08 3.96
N MET A 39 -5.52 -0.11 4.19
CA MET A 39 -4.92 -1.44 4.37
C MET A 39 -5.31 -2.08 5.70
N ALA A 40 -5.26 -1.33 6.80
CA ALA A 40 -5.53 -1.83 8.14
C ALA A 40 -7.02 -1.90 8.47
N GLY A 41 -7.83 -0.96 7.96
CA GLY A 41 -9.21 -0.79 8.37
C GLY A 41 -9.34 -0.43 9.85
N GLY A 42 -10.31 -1.03 10.55
CA GLY A 42 -10.55 -0.80 11.97
C GLY A 42 -11.14 0.58 12.29
N THR A 43 -11.71 1.26 11.29
CA THR A 43 -12.41 2.54 11.47
C THR A 43 -13.91 2.37 11.20
N THR A 44 -14.72 3.34 11.61
CA THR A 44 -16.16 3.34 11.27
C THR A 44 -16.40 3.40 9.76
N ALA A 45 -15.52 4.06 9.00
CA ALA A 45 -15.64 4.19 7.56
C ALA A 45 -15.13 2.94 6.82
N ILE A 46 -14.08 2.31 7.34
CA ILE A 46 -13.42 1.12 6.78
C ILE A 46 -13.28 0.10 7.92
N PRO A 47 -14.32 -0.70 8.21
CA PRO A 47 -14.27 -1.67 9.31
C PRO A 47 -13.24 -2.78 9.06
N ASN A 48 -13.19 -3.29 7.82
CA ASN A 48 -12.24 -4.30 7.37
C ASN A 48 -11.33 -3.67 6.31
N GLY A 49 -10.01 -3.74 6.51
CA GLY A 49 -9.04 -3.26 5.53
C GLY A 49 -8.69 -4.32 4.49
N GLN A 50 -8.02 -3.90 3.41
CA GLN A 50 -7.65 -4.78 2.28
C GLN A 50 -6.76 -5.96 2.69
N LEU A 51 -5.95 -5.84 3.76
CA LEU A 51 -5.17 -6.98 4.26
C LEU A 51 -6.05 -8.09 4.82
N ALA A 52 -7.16 -7.75 5.49
CA ALA A 52 -8.09 -8.74 5.99
C ALA A 52 -8.84 -9.42 4.83
N GLU A 53 -9.20 -8.64 3.81
CA GLU A 53 -9.81 -9.15 2.57
C GLU A 53 -8.88 -10.12 1.83
N LEU A 54 -7.61 -9.76 1.68
CA LEU A 54 -6.60 -10.62 1.07
C LEU A 54 -6.48 -11.97 1.79
N LEU A 55 -6.40 -11.94 3.12
CA LEU A 55 -6.30 -13.17 3.93
C LEU A 55 -7.57 -14.02 3.81
N ALA A 56 -8.75 -13.41 3.85
CA ALA A 56 -10.01 -14.12 3.67
C ALA A 56 -10.11 -14.77 2.28
N ALA A 57 -9.73 -14.05 1.22
CA ALA A 57 -9.72 -14.57 -0.14
C ALA A 57 -8.73 -15.74 -0.31
N ALA A 58 -7.54 -15.65 0.31
CA ALA A 58 -6.56 -16.72 0.30
C ALA A 58 -7.04 -17.97 1.07
N GLU A 59 -7.70 -17.79 2.22
CA GLU A 59 -8.29 -18.90 2.97
C GLU A 59 -9.44 -19.59 2.21
N GLU A 60 -10.29 -18.81 1.54
CA GLU A 60 -11.42 -19.33 0.77
C GLU A 60 -10.98 -20.10 -0.48
N ARG A 61 -10.01 -19.56 -1.23
CA ARG A 61 -9.58 -20.11 -2.54
C ARG A 61 -8.41 -21.08 -2.43
N GLY A 62 -7.70 -21.09 -1.30
CA GLY A 62 -6.51 -21.89 -1.06
C GLY A 62 -5.20 -21.30 -1.62
N SER A 63 -5.29 -20.44 -2.64
CA SER A 63 -4.19 -19.64 -3.19
C SER A 63 -4.74 -18.46 -3.99
N LEU A 64 -3.91 -17.43 -4.20
CA LEU A 64 -4.20 -16.30 -5.09
C LEU A 64 -3.11 -16.17 -6.15
N THR A 65 -3.48 -15.80 -7.37
CA THR A 65 -2.52 -15.38 -8.40
C THR A 65 -2.02 -13.96 -8.12
N GLY A 66 -0.95 -13.53 -8.81
CA GLY A 66 -0.47 -12.15 -8.68
C GLY A 66 -1.52 -11.13 -9.12
N GLU A 67 -2.29 -11.43 -10.18
CA GLU A 67 -3.39 -10.60 -10.65
C GLU A 67 -4.49 -10.44 -9.59
N GLU A 68 -4.88 -11.54 -8.92
CA GLU A 68 -5.89 -11.49 -7.84
C GLU A 68 -5.38 -10.70 -6.62
N ILE A 69 -4.08 -10.77 -6.33
CA ILE A 69 -3.48 -9.97 -5.25
C ILE A 69 -3.50 -8.48 -5.62
N VAL A 70 -3.18 -8.12 -6.86
CA VAL A 70 -3.25 -6.73 -7.33
C VAL A 70 -4.69 -6.22 -7.30
N GLU A 71 -5.67 -7.02 -7.73
CA GLU A 71 -7.09 -6.64 -7.69
C GLU A 71 -7.54 -6.26 -6.27
N ILE A 72 -7.01 -6.91 -5.24
CA ILE A 72 -7.37 -6.64 -3.83
C ILE A 72 -6.56 -5.47 -3.27
N LEU A 73 -5.28 -5.35 -3.61
CA LEU A 73 -4.35 -4.43 -2.95
C LEU A 73 -4.05 -3.14 -3.72
N ASP A 74 -4.48 -3.03 -4.98
CA ASP A 74 -4.29 -1.81 -5.77
C ASP A 74 -5.03 -0.63 -5.13
N THR A 75 -4.32 0.50 -5.00
CA THR A 75 -4.83 1.72 -4.37
C THR A 75 -4.23 2.95 -5.02
N GLU A 76 -4.92 4.09 -4.91
CA GLU A 76 -4.40 5.36 -5.42
C GLU A 76 -3.10 5.79 -4.71
N GLU A 77 -2.94 5.42 -3.44
CA GLU A 77 -1.78 5.78 -2.63
C GLU A 77 -0.54 4.93 -2.94
N LEU A 78 -0.75 3.67 -3.34
CA LEU A 78 0.28 2.73 -3.76
C LEU A 78 -0.25 1.89 -4.92
N PRO A 79 -0.16 2.39 -6.17
CA PRO A 79 -0.61 1.65 -7.34
C PRO A 79 0.22 0.38 -7.52
N LEU A 80 -0.46 -0.74 -7.76
CA LEU A 80 0.17 -2.03 -8.00
C LEU A 80 -0.15 -2.53 -9.40
N ASP A 81 0.83 -3.15 -10.02
CA ASP A 81 0.70 -3.82 -11.32
C ASP A 81 1.45 -5.15 -11.25
N TYR A 82 0.95 -6.15 -11.97
CA TYR A 82 1.53 -7.49 -12.02
C TYR A 82 1.63 -7.97 -13.46
N GLU A 83 2.87 -8.22 -13.88
CA GLU A 83 3.19 -8.83 -15.17
C GLU A 83 3.94 -10.15 -14.94
N THR A 84 3.53 -11.19 -15.67
CA THR A 84 4.25 -12.47 -15.72
C THR A 84 4.87 -12.67 -17.08
N GLU A 85 6.21 -12.73 -17.14
CA GLU A 85 6.93 -13.15 -18.34
C GLU A 85 7.26 -14.65 -18.28
N TRP A 86 6.72 -15.43 -19.22
CA TRP A 86 7.07 -16.85 -19.37
C TRP A 86 8.19 -17.01 -20.40
N GLY A 87 9.39 -17.34 -19.94
CA GLY A 87 10.50 -17.77 -20.80
C GLY A 87 10.38 -19.26 -21.12
N VAL A 88 10.04 -19.61 -22.37
CA VAL A 88 10.15 -21.01 -22.84
C VAL A 88 11.59 -21.23 -23.28
N GLY A 89 12.33 -22.10 -22.59
CA GLY A 89 13.69 -22.45 -22.96
C GLY A 89 13.73 -23.13 -24.33
N GLU A 90 14.63 -22.67 -25.21
CA GLU A 90 14.99 -23.37 -26.44
C GLU A 90 15.54 -24.74 -26.07
N GLY A 91 14.74 -25.79 -26.31
CA GLY A 91 15.11 -27.19 -26.08
C GLY A 91 16.00 -27.77 -27.18
#